data_AF-A0AAW2QSD5-F1
#
_entry.id   AF-A0AAW2QSD5-F1
#
_cell.length_a   1.000
_cell.length_b   1.000
_cell.length_c   1.000
_cell.angle_alpha   90.00
_cell.angle_beta   90.00
_cell.angle_gamma   90.00
#
_symmetry.space_group_name_H-M   'P 1'
#
loop_
_entity.id
_entity.type
_entity.pdbx_description
1 polymer ?
#
loop_
_entity_poly.entity_id
_entity_poly.type
_entity_poly.pdbx_seq_one_letter_code
_entity_poly.pdbx_strand_id
1 'polypeptide(L)'
;MDIPTRICKTLLISSVVLYLAFISLSNRYPNCPPAHFFTPTFLKISSPSPSSSSPTSNTSRQSTSSPGAHSPTLLSHLAFGIIGSEDAWHHRRSYIESWWRPNATHGLLFLDQPRRRISSLGRRSLLPTGYPEI
;
A
#
# COMPACT_ATOMS: atom_id res chain seq x y z
N MET A 1 16.62 -38.43 33.73
CA MET A 1 15.83 -38.09 32.52
C MET A 1 15.68 -36.55 32.47
N ASP A 2 16.80 -35.81 32.44
CA ASP A 2 16.82 -34.38 32.84
C ASP A 2 17.43 -33.45 31.77
N ILE A 3 17.83 -34.02 30.64
CA ILE A 3 18.39 -33.31 29.49
C ILE A 3 17.33 -32.45 28.75
N PRO A 4 16.08 -32.92 28.49
CA PRO A 4 15.13 -32.13 27.72
C PRO A 4 14.64 -30.88 28.46
N THR A 5 14.53 -30.93 29.80
CA THR A 5 14.09 -29.80 30.63
C THR A 5 15.16 -28.71 30.73
N ARG A 6 16.45 -29.09 30.73
CA ARG A 6 17.60 -28.18 30.70
C ARG A 6 17.64 -27.39 29.38
N ILE A 7 17.44 -28.07 28.25
CA ILE A 7 17.44 -27.45 26.91
C ILE A 7 16.23 -26.52 26.75
N CYS A 8 15.04 -26.93 27.20
CA CYS A 8 13.86 -26.08 27.12
C CYS A 8 14.06 -24.77 27.90
N LYS A 9 14.66 -24.84 29.10
CA LYS A 9 14.92 -23.67 29.94
C LYS A 9 15.96 -22.73 29.33
N THR A 10 17.01 -23.26 28.68
CA THR A 10 18.00 -22.41 27.98
C THR A 10 17.39 -21.72 26.76
N LEU A 11 16.53 -22.41 26.00
CA LEU A 11 15.82 -21.82 24.86
C LEU A 11 14.86 -20.71 25.30
N LEU A 12 14.10 -20.92 26.39
CA LEU A 12 13.22 -19.89 26.94
C LEU A 12 14.00 -18.65 27.37
N ILE A 13 15.10 -18.83 28.10
CA ILE A 13 15.95 -17.71 28.54
C ILE A 13 16.57 -16.99 27.32
N SER A 14 17.09 -17.74 26.35
CA SER A 14 17.67 -17.18 25.12
C SER A 14 16.65 -16.36 24.33
N SER A 15 15.42 -16.88 24.18
CA SER A 15 14.33 -16.16 23.51
C SER A 15 13.98 -14.86 24.23
N VAL A 16 13.90 -14.86 25.55
CA VAL A 16 13.60 -13.65 26.34
C VAL A 16 14.74 -12.62 26.19
N VAL A 17 15.99 -13.06 26.26
CA VAL A 17 17.16 -12.17 26.08
C VAL A 17 17.16 -11.55 24.68
N LEU A 18 16.94 -12.34 23.63
CA LEU A 18 16.85 -11.84 22.26
C LEU A 18 15.68 -10.87 22.07
N TYR A 19 14.53 -11.14 22.68
CA TYR A 19 13.36 -10.27 22.63
C TYR A 19 13.62 -8.91 23.30
N LEU A 20 14.24 -8.91 24.49
CA LEU A 20 14.61 -7.68 25.19
C LEU A 20 15.68 -6.89 24.43
N ALA A 21 16.65 -7.59 23.82
CA ALA A 21 17.64 -6.98 22.95
C ALA A 21 16.97 -6.33 21.72
N PHE A 22 16.03 -7.02 21.08
CA PHE A 22 15.26 -6.49 19.95
C PHE A 22 14.46 -5.24 20.31
N ILE A 23 13.76 -5.23 21.45
CA ILE A 23 13.05 -4.05 21.96
C ILE A 23 14.04 -2.91 22.22
N SER A 24 15.15 -3.20 22.88
CA SER A 24 16.16 -2.19 23.21
C SER A 24 16.81 -1.59 21.95
N LEU A 25 17.03 -2.41 20.92
CA LEU A 25 17.54 -1.97 19.63
C LEU A 25 16.49 -1.13 18.90
N SER A 26 15.24 -1.57 18.89
CA SER A 26 14.12 -0.82 18.29
C SER A 26 13.91 0.54 18.97
N ASN A 27 14.01 0.60 20.30
CA ASN A 27 13.96 1.85 21.06
C ASN A 27 15.18 2.75 20.84
N ARG A 28 16.33 2.19 20.49
CA ARG A 28 17.59 2.93 20.24
C ARG A 28 17.71 3.43 18.80
N TYR A 29 16.92 2.90 17.88
CA TYR A 29 16.78 3.38 16.51
C TYR A 29 15.35 3.90 16.23
N PRO A 30 14.87 4.94 16.92
CA PRO A 30 13.53 5.49 16.69
C PRO A 30 13.40 6.18 15.32
N ASN A 31 14.52 6.61 14.73
CA ASN A 31 14.57 7.34 13.47
C ASN A 31 15.52 6.64 12.48
N CYS A 32 15.17 5.43 12.06
CA CYS A 32 15.69 4.94 10.79
C CYS A 32 15.09 5.81 9.68
N PRO A 33 15.88 6.43 8.78
CA PRO A 33 15.34 6.86 7.50
C PRO A 33 14.66 5.64 6.86
N PRO A 34 13.50 5.80 6.20
CA PRO A 34 12.78 4.69 5.62
C PRO A 34 13.75 3.95 4.70
N ALA A 35 14.13 2.74 5.11
CA ALA A 35 14.91 1.88 4.25
C ALA A 35 14.11 1.76 2.95
N HIS A 36 14.74 2.11 1.83
CA HIS A 36 14.24 1.97 0.46
C HIS A 36 13.88 0.51 0.07
N PHE A 37 13.73 -0.38 1.06
CA PHE A 37 13.40 -1.78 0.94
C PHE A 37 11.97 -2.03 0.45
N PHE A 38 11.06 -1.07 0.60
CA PHE A 38 9.68 -1.15 0.07
C PHE A 38 9.44 -0.16 -1.08
N THR A 39 10.43 0.07 -1.92
CA THR A 39 10.14 0.65 -3.24
C THR A 39 9.80 -0.52 -4.18
N PRO A 40 8.51 -0.87 -4.40
CA PRO A 40 8.18 -1.66 -5.57
C PRO A 40 8.62 -0.82 -6.77
N THR A 41 9.42 -1.40 -7.64
CA THR A 41 10.01 -0.78 -8.84
C THR A 41 8.97 -0.24 -9.85
N PHE A 42 7.67 -0.26 -9.49
CA PHE A 42 6.54 0.15 -10.31
C PHE A 42 6.15 1.63 -10.17
N LEU A 43 6.71 2.40 -9.24
CA LEU A 43 6.50 3.86 -9.16
C LEU A 43 7.79 4.63 -9.46
N LYS A 44 8.46 4.30 -10.56
CA LYS A 44 9.40 5.23 -11.21
C LYS A 44 8.59 6.31 -11.93
N ILE A 45 7.87 7.14 -11.17
CA ILE A 45 7.40 8.43 -11.65
C ILE A 45 8.68 9.25 -11.86
N SER A 46 8.98 9.52 -13.13
CA SER A 46 10.06 10.38 -13.58
C SER A 46 10.09 11.65 -12.70
N SER A 47 11.10 11.76 -11.85
CA SER A 47 11.43 13.04 -11.23
C SER A 47 11.86 13.98 -12.36
N PRO A 48 11.13 15.07 -12.65
CA PRO A 48 11.66 16.08 -13.54
C PRO A 48 12.80 16.77 -12.81
N SER A 49 14.01 16.63 -13.36
CA SER A 49 15.14 17.48 -13.02
C SER A 49 14.70 18.95 -13.15
N PRO A 50 15.04 19.86 -12.22
CA PRO A 50 14.71 21.26 -12.38
C PRO A 50 15.65 21.87 -13.43
N SER A 51 15.29 21.80 -14.70
CA SER A 51 15.88 22.64 -15.73
C SER A 51 15.27 24.04 -15.62
N SER A 52 16.13 24.97 -15.24
CA SER A 52 15.93 26.42 -15.32
C SER A 52 15.32 26.87 -16.65
N SER A 53 14.12 27.42 -16.62
CA SER A 53 13.72 28.52 -17.52
C SER A 53 12.40 29.14 -17.05
N SER A 54 12.49 30.40 -16.60
CA SER A 54 11.36 31.28 -16.35
C SER A 54 10.60 31.56 -17.66
N PRO A 55 9.28 31.84 -17.60
CA PRO A 55 8.90 33.23 -17.82
C PRO A 55 7.81 33.75 -16.89
N THR A 56 8.04 34.99 -16.48
CA THR A 56 7.17 35.94 -15.79
C THR A 56 5.77 36.09 -16.38
N SER A 57 4.74 36.05 -15.53
CA SER A 57 3.67 37.07 -15.53
C SER A 57 2.88 37.05 -14.22
N ASN A 58 2.64 38.26 -13.74
CA ASN A 58 2.17 38.67 -12.42
C ASN A 58 0.76 38.15 -12.05
N THR A 59 0.57 37.75 -10.79
CA THR A 59 -0.51 38.30 -9.93
C THR A 59 -0.25 37.92 -8.47
N SER A 60 -0.12 38.94 -7.65
CA SER A 60 0.12 38.93 -6.21
C SER A 60 -0.99 38.18 -5.44
N ARG A 61 -0.64 37.07 -4.79
CA ARG A 61 -1.04 36.78 -3.40
C ARG A 61 0.13 36.12 -2.68
N GLN A 62 0.84 36.96 -1.96
CA GLN A 62 1.93 36.67 -1.05
C GLN A 62 1.44 35.76 0.08
N SER A 63 1.61 34.44 -0.07
CA SER A 63 1.64 33.52 1.06
C SER A 63 3.10 33.40 1.48
N THR A 64 3.41 33.97 2.64
CA THR A 64 4.70 33.90 3.33
C THR A 64 5.28 32.47 3.28
N SER A 65 6.28 32.26 2.44
CA SER A 65 7.09 31.05 2.42
C SER A 65 8.06 31.08 3.60
N SER A 66 7.62 30.60 4.75
CA SER A 66 8.53 30.16 5.80
C SER A 66 9.32 28.95 5.29
N PRO A 67 10.65 28.86 5.45
CA PRO A 67 11.48 27.73 4.99
C PRO A 67 11.25 26.40 5.74
N GLY A 68 10.05 26.19 6.29
CA GLY A 68 9.65 24.98 7.02
C GLY A 68 8.16 24.64 6.93
N ALA A 69 7.40 25.32 6.06
CA ALA A 69 5.98 25.03 5.88
C ALA A 69 5.81 23.79 4.98
N HIS A 70 5.91 22.60 5.56
CA HIS A 70 5.51 21.36 4.88
C HIS A 70 4.05 21.50 4.44
N SER A 71 3.79 21.28 3.15
CA SER A 71 2.42 21.19 2.62
C SER A 71 1.65 20.13 3.41
N PRO A 72 0.39 20.39 3.80
CA PRO A 72 -0.39 19.43 4.58
C PRO A 72 -0.46 18.08 3.85
N THR A 73 -0.23 16.99 4.57
CA THR A 73 -0.37 15.64 4.02
C THR A 73 -1.85 15.39 3.74
N LEU A 74 -2.21 15.38 2.46
CA LEU A 74 -3.57 15.07 2.02
C LEU A 74 -3.76 13.55 1.93
N LEU A 75 -5.01 13.10 1.99
CA LEU A 75 -5.36 11.68 1.89
C LEU A 75 -4.89 11.04 0.57
N SER A 76 -4.75 11.85 -0.49
CA SER A 76 -4.18 11.44 -1.79
C SER A 76 -2.71 11.04 -1.71
N HIS A 77 -1.97 11.46 -0.67
CA HIS A 77 -0.58 11.03 -0.45
C HIS A 77 -0.49 9.64 0.20
N LEU A 78 -1.61 9.02 0.59
CA LEU A 78 -1.67 7.71 1.22
C LEU A 78 -2.14 6.64 0.22
N ALA A 79 -1.40 5.53 0.15
CA ALA A 79 -1.75 4.36 -0.65
C ALA A 79 -1.77 3.10 0.22
N PHE A 80 -2.81 2.27 0.08
CA PHE A 80 -3.01 1.05 0.87
C PHE A 80 -2.76 -0.21 0.03
N GLY A 81 -1.79 -1.03 0.43
CA GLY A 81 -1.61 -2.38 -0.12
C GLY A 81 -2.34 -3.40 0.75
N ILE A 82 -3.35 -4.07 0.20
CA ILE A 82 -4.12 -5.11 0.90
C ILE A 82 -3.76 -6.46 0.28
N ILE A 83 -3.26 -7.39 1.10
CA ILE A 83 -2.86 -8.73 0.66
C ILE A 83 -3.69 -9.76 1.45
N GLY A 84 -4.24 -10.74 0.77
CA GLY A 84 -5.02 -11.80 1.43
C GLY A 84 -5.38 -12.95 0.50
N SER A 85 -6.09 -13.93 1.06
CA SER A 85 -6.68 -15.02 0.29
C SER A 85 -8.08 -14.65 -0.20
N GLU A 86 -8.47 -15.13 -1.39
CA GLU A 86 -9.80 -14.98 -1.96
C GLU A 86 -10.87 -15.59 -1.05
N ASP A 87 -10.59 -16.75 -0.44
CA ASP A 87 -11.52 -17.42 0.47
C ASP A 87 -11.86 -16.54 1.69
N ALA A 88 -10.86 -15.83 2.22
CA ALA A 88 -11.04 -14.92 3.35
C ALA A 88 -11.55 -13.52 2.95
N TRP A 89 -11.46 -13.16 1.67
CA TRP A 89 -11.79 -11.82 1.17
C TRP A 89 -13.26 -11.46 1.41
N HIS A 90 -14.16 -12.41 1.18
CA HIS A 90 -15.61 -12.18 1.33
C HIS A 90 -15.99 -11.69 2.74
N HIS A 91 -15.28 -12.16 3.76
CA HIS A 91 -15.51 -11.76 5.16
C HIS A 91 -14.89 -10.39 5.49
N ARG A 92 -13.80 -10.01 4.84
CA ARG A 92 -13.08 -8.74 5.09
C ARG A 92 -13.57 -7.58 4.25
N ARG A 93 -14.27 -7.86 3.16
CA ARG A 93 -14.75 -6.87 2.21
C ARG A 93 -15.61 -5.77 2.85
N SER A 94 -16.57 -6.15 3.70
CA SER A 94 -17.47 -5.18 4.35
C SER A 94 -16.73 -4.19 5.26
N TYR A 95 -15.71 -4.66 5.98
CA TYR A 95 -14.84 -3.80 6.77
C TYR A 95 -14.08 -2.81 5.89
N ILE A 96 -13.55 -3.27 4.76
CA ILE A 96 -12.82 -2.42 3.82
C ILE A 96 -13.73 -1.38 3.18
N GLU A 97 -14.93 -1.78 2.76
CA GLU A 97 -15.93 -0.87 2.19
C GLU A 97 -16.38 0.23 3.18
N SER A 98 -16.24 0.00 4.49
CA SER A 98 -16.60 1.00 5.51
C SER A 98 -15.70 2.24 5.46
N TRP A 99 -14.39 2.04 5.24
CA TRP A 99 -13.40 3.13 5.21
C TRP A 99 -12.90 3.47 3.81
N TRP A 100 -13.05 2.58 2.84
CA TRP A 100 -12.69 2.85 1.45
C TRP A 100 -13.61 3.91 0.84
N ARG A 101 -13.02 4.83 0.07
CA ARG A 101 -13.74 5.90 -0.63
C ARG A 101 -13.30 5.93 -2.10
N PRO A 102 -14.19 5.63 -3.05
CA PRO A 102 -13.84 5.73 -4.46
C PRO A 102 -13.39 7.17 -4.77
N ASN A 103 -12.29 7.32 -5.50
CA ASN A 103 -11.63 8.60 -5.84
C ASN A 103 -10.92 9.34 -4.70
N ALA A 104 -10.95 8.86 -3.46
CA ALA A 104 -10.22 9.49 -2.34
C ALA A 104 -9.18 8.56 -1.71
N THR A 105 -9.44 7.26 -1.64
CA THR A 105 -8.47 6.27 -1.15
C THR A 105 -7.87 5.51 -2.33
N HIS A 106 -6.54 5.55 -2.45
CA HIS A 106 -5.80 4.78 -3.44
C HIS A 106 -5.25 3.51 -2.80
N GLY A 107 -5.27 2.41 -3.55
CA GLY A 107 -4.79 1.14 -3.01
C GLY A 107 -4.85 0.00 -4.00
N LEU A 108 -4.12 -1.05 -3.68
CA LEU A 108 -3.98 -2.25 -4.50
C LEU A 108 -4.37 -3.47 -3.67
N LEU A 109 -5.21 -4.32 -4.26
CA LEU A 109 -5.66 -5.55 -3.64
C LEU A 109 -5.00 -6.74 -4.35
N PHE A 110 -4.21 -7.50 -3.61
CA PHE A 110 -3.64 -8.76 -4.07
C PHE A 110 -4.35 -9.92 -3.39
N LEU A 111 -4.98 -10.76 -4.21
CA LEU A 111 -5.57 -12.02 -3.80
C LEU A 111 -4.76 -13.17 -4.39
N ASP A 112 -4.64 -14.26 -3.64
CA ASP A 112 -3.97 -15.51 -4.06
C ASP A 112 -4.64 -16.15 -5.29
N GLN A 113 -5.96 -16.05 -5.39
CA GLN A 113 -6.73 -16.54 -6.52
C GLN A 113 -7.35 -15.37 -7.30
N PRO A 114 -7.34 -15.45 -8.65
CA PRO A 114 -8.10 -14.51 -9.44
C PRO A 114 -9.58 -14.69 -9.13
N ARG A 115 -10.28 -13.57 -8.89
CA ARG A 115 -11.73 -13.57 -8.76
C ARG A 115 -12.31 -14.29 -9.97
N ARG A 116 -13.10 -15.36 -9.76
CA ARG A 116 -13.86 -15.99 -10.84
C ARG A 116 -14.76 -14.93 -11.46
N ARG A 117 -14.32 -14.34 -12.58
CA ARG A 117 -15.25 -13.71 -13.50
C ARG A 117 -16.17 -14.84 -13.92
N ILE A 118 -17.46 -14.69 -13.63
CA ILE A 118 -18.48 -15.50 -14.28
C ILE A 118 -18.31 -15.20 -15.76
N SER A 119 -17.56 -16.04 -16.46
CA SER A 119 -17.58 -16.10 -17.91
C SER A 119 -19.04 -16.40 -18.24
N SER A 120 -19.72 -15.41 -18.80
CA SER A 120 -21.02 -15.53 -19.43
C SER A 120 -20.93 -16.54 -20.56
N LEU A 121 -20.86 -17.83 -20.21
CA LEU A 121 -20.85 -18.89 -21.18
C LEU A 121 -22.31 -19.18 -21.54
N GLY A 122 -22.68 -18.76 -22.74
CA GLY A 122 -23.75 -19.42 -23.48
C GLY A 122 -25.18 -18.95 -23.23
N ARG A 123 -25.51 -17.71 -23.62
CA ARG A 123 -26.85 -17.44 -24.18
C ARG A 123 -26.90 -16.19 -25.07
N ARG A 124 -26.51 -16.36 -26.34
CA ARG A 124 -27.17 -15.81 -27.56
C ARG A 124 -26.19 -15.81 -28.74
N SER A 125 -25.94 -17.00 -29.28
CA SER A 125 -25.58 -17.17 -30.68
C SER A 125 -26.76 -17.84 -31.39
N LEU A 126 -27.75 -17.04 -31.76
CA LEU A 126 -28.57 -17.26 -32.95
C LEU A 126 -28.73 -15.89 -33.59
N LEU A 127 -27.88 -15.61 -34.57
CA LEU A 127 -28.08 -14.52 -35.53
C LEU A 127 -29.30 -14.87 -36.39
N PRO A 128 -30.06 -13.89 -36.89
CA PRO A 128 -29.82 -13.55 -38.29
C PRO A 128 -29.92 -12.04 -38.60
N THR A 129 -28.98 -11.60 -39.44
CA THR A 129 -29.09 -10.63 -40.54
C THR A 129 -30.08 -9.46 -40.44
N GLY A 130 -29.59 -8.23 -40.58
CA GLY A 130 -30.35 -7.10 -41.14
C GLY A 130 -30.01 -5.72 -40.56
N TYR A 131 -29.30 -4.91 -41.34
CA TYR A 131 -29.12 -3.44 -41.27
C TYR A 131 -30.47 -2.65 -41.21
N PRO A 132 -30.53 -1.29 -41.11
CA PRO A 132 -29.45 -0.29 -41.21
C PRO A 132 -29.42 0.85 -40.17
N GLU A 133 -28.26 1.50 -40.16
CA GLU A 133 -27.98 2.95 -40.10
C GLU A 133 -29.18 3.92 -40.18
N ILE A 134 -29.26 4.83 -39.19
CA ILE A 134 -29.62 6.26 -39.33
C ILE A 134 -28.79 7.03 -38.28
#